data_AF-A0A5J4NIG6-F1
#
_entry.id   AF-A0A5J4NIG6-F1
#
_cell.length_a   1.000
_cell.length_b   1.000
_cell.length_c   1.000
_cell.angle_alpha   90.00
_cell.angle_beta   90.00
_cell.angle_gamma   90.00
#
_symmetry.space_group_name_H-M   'P 1'
#
loop_
_entity.id
_entity.type
_entity.pdbx_description
1 polymer ?
#
loop_
_entity_poly.entity_id
_entity_poly.type
_entity_poly.pdbx_seq_one_letter_code
_entity_poly.pdbx_strand_id
1 'polypeptide(L)'
;MRSNIRFSGEPLKKKKRVDPLIEQNRLRRKVRKIEKEIKRFTRQDRQLKPVAEIEGDRQLYKQLDVRKRPPIDLNENEVDRRAVLMKDWARYQSQVAQTEYRMFTQVIRAQRRALDWLYVTSPELYKAAIQPCCTVNATSDDSHTIPTLPLSISGPYHSAPVVHGDALDCPEVYDPPDGEAIDTTPVFQYEFELDRQFLADPKQKKPELRKTGSNNASTE
;
A
#
# COMPACT_ATOMS: atom_id res chain seq x y z
N MET A 1 64.73 4.54 33.98
CA MET A 1 63.86 5.45 33.19
C MET A 1 62.39 5.11 33.42
N ARG A 2 61.68 5.90 34.23
CA ARG A 2 60.23 6.12 34.11
C ARG A 2 59.96 7.55 34.58
N SER A 3 59.71 8.44 33.64
CA SER A 3 59.39 9.84 33.88
C SER A 3 58.03 9.96 34.57
N ASN A 4 58.02 10.34 35.85
CA ASN A 4 56.81 10.76 36.55
C ASN A 4 56.42 12.16 36.02
N ILE A 5 55.52 12.18 35.04
CA ILE A 5 54.88 13.40 34.55
C ILE A 5 53.97 13.91 35.68
N ARG A 6 54.38 15.00 36.34
CA ARG A 6 53.54 15.72 37.31
C ARG A 6 52.51 16.54 36.53
N PHE A 7 51.27 16.07 36.47
CA PHE A 7 50.14 16.90 36.03
C PHE A 7 49.85 17.93 37.13
N SER A 8 50.06 19.21 36.85
CA SER A 8 49.73 20.36 37.71
C SER A 8 48.24 20.70 37.65
N GLY A 9 47.39 19.72 37.96
CA GLY A 9 45.94 19.90 38.12
C GLY A 9 45.41 18.97 39.20
N GLU A 10 44.45 19.43 40.01
CA GLU A 10 43.83 18.61 41.05
C GLU A 10 43.28 17.29 40.45
N PRO A 11 43.47 16.12 41.12
CA PRO A 11 42.98 14.85 40.60
C PRO A 11 41.47 14.90 40.36
N LEU A 12 41.05 14.57 39.14
CA LEU A 12 39.65 14.67 38.72
C LEU A 12 38.76 13.83 39.65
N LYS A 13 37.72 14.46 40.22
CA LYS A 13 36.77 13.79 41.12
C LYS A 13 36.16 12.57 40.44
N LYS A 14 36.18 11.41 41.12
CA LYS A 14 35.55 10.17 40.62
C LYS A 14 34.07 10.44 40.32
N LYS A 15 33.61 10.03 39.12
CA LYS A 15 32.20 10.15 38.74
C LYS A 15 31.35 9.34 39.72
N LYS A 16 30.33 9.98 40.29
CA LYS A 16 29.39 9.31 41.20
C LYS A 16 28.56 8.30 40.41
N ARG A 17 28.46 7.07 40.94
CA ARG A 17 27.54 6.05 40.41
C ARG A 17 26.12 6.56 40.63
N VAL A 18 25.29 6.48 39.59
CA VAL A 18 23.90 6.92 39.66
C VAL A 18 23.08 5.85 40.40
N ASP A 19 22.15 6.29 41.26
CA ASP A 19 21.30 5.36 41.99
C ASP A 19 20.43 4.53 41.03
N PRO A 20 20.28 3.20 41.26
CA PRO A 20 19.56 2.31 40.37
C PRO A 20 18.09 2.70 40.18
N LEU A 21 17.48 3.31 41.20
CA LEU A 21 16.10 3.81 41.14
C LEU A 21 15.96 5.02 40.18
N ILE A 22 16.98 5.88 40.12
CA ILE A 22 17.00 7.04 39.21
C ILE A 22 17.16 6.55 37.76
N GLU A 23 17.96 5.51 37.54
CA GLU A 23 18.15 4.90 36.24
C GLU A 23 16.88 4.20 35.72
N GLN A 24 16.21 3.41 36.57
CA GLN A 24 14.90 2.83 36.22
C GLN A 24 13.85 3.90 35.90
N ASN A 25 13.80 5.00 36.65
CA ASN A 25 12.87 6.09 36.37
C ASN A 25 13.18 6.80 35.04
N ARG A 26 14.45 6.90 34.65
CA ARG A 26 14.84 7.41 33.32
C ARG A 26 14.39 6.47 32.21
N LEU A 27 14.57 5.17 32.38
CA LEU A 27 14.11 4.15 31.43
C LEU A 27 12.58 4.17 31.27
N ARG A 28 11.83 4.17 32.38
CA ARG A 28 10.36 4.28 32.36
C ARG A 28 9.85 5.51 31.63
N ARG A 29 10.53 6.66 31.78
CA ARG A 29 10.19 7.89 31.03
C ARG A 29 10.45 7.77 29.53
N LYS A 30 11.53 7.09 29.11
CA LYS A 30 11.82 6.83 27.69
C LYS A 30 10.79 5.88 27.08
N VAL A 31 10.49 4.78 27.77
CA VAL A 31 9.48 3.79 27.34
C VAL A 31 8.12 4.47 27.16
N ARG A 32 7.66 5.25 28.14
CA ARG A 32 6.38 6.00 28.03
C ARG A 32 6.35 7.00 26.88
N LYS A 33 7.48 7.61 26.51
CA LYS A 33 7.56 8.50 25.35
C LYS A 33 7.44 7.70 24.05
N ILE A 34 8.16 6.59 23.95
CA ILE A 34 8.09 5.67 22.80
C ILE A 34 6.67 5.12 22.63
N GLU A 35 6.03 4.66 23.71
CA GLU A 35 4.65 4.15 23.68
C GLU A 35 3.64 5.19 23.21
N LYS A 36 3.79 6.45 23.66
CA LYS A 36 2.93 7.55 23.21
C LYS A 36 3.11 7.84 21.72
N GLU A 37 4.34 7.78 21.24
CA GLU A 37 4.65 8.00 19.82
C GLU A 37 4.14 6.85 18.95
N ILE A 38 4.32 5.60 19.40
CA ILE A 38 3.72 4.41 18.77
C ILE A 38 2.19 4.58 18.72
N LYS A 39 1.55 5.01 19.82
CA LYS A 39 0.10 5.22 19.86
C LYS A 39 -0.36 6.34 18.91
N ARG A 40 0.44 7.40 18.75
CA ARG A 40 0.22 8.47 17.77
C ARG A 40 0.32 7.92 16.35
N PHE A 41 1.36 7.12 16.06
CA PHE A 41 1.56 6.49 14.75
C PHE A 41 0.51 5.44 14.41
N THR A 42 0.02 4.68 15.39
CA THR A 42 -1.09 3.74 15.15
C THR A 42 -2.42 4.46 14.94
N ARG A 43 -2.56 5.71 15.41
CA ARG A 43 -3.77 6.53 15.29
C ARG A 43 -3.78 7.40 14.03
N GLN A 44 -2.62 7.77 13.52
CA GLN A 44 -2.50 8.43 12.22
C GLN A 44 -2.74 7.35 11.16
N ASP A 45 -3.99 7.27 10.69
CA ASP A 45 -4.41 6.29 9.70
C ASP A 45 -3.45 6.28 8.50
N ARG A 46 -3.18 5.08 8.00
CA ARG A 46 -2.34 4.87 6.82
C ARG A 46 -2.95 5.67 5.67
N GLN A 47 -2.33 6.79 5.31
CA GLN A 47 -2.72 7.52 4.12
C GLN A 47 -2.58 6.58 2.93
N LEU A 48 -3.70 6.34 2.24
CA LEU A 48 -3.69 5.50 1.05
C LEU A 48 -2.79 6.15 0.01
N LYS A 49 -2.02 5.34 -0.72
CA LYS A 49 -1.23 5.85 -1.83
C LYS A 49 -2.18 6.46 -2.86
N PRO A 50 -1.87 7.63 -3.42
CA PRO A 50 -2.71 8.24 -4.44
C PRO A 50 -2.77 7.33 -5.67
N VAL A 51 -3.94 7.26 -6.30
CA VAL A 51 -4.15 6.47 -7.52
C VAL A 51 -4.01 7.40 -8.72
N ALA A 52 -2.88 7.30 -9.41
CA ALA A 52 -2.50 8.21 -10.49
C ALA A 52 -3.57 8.30 -11.61
N GLU A 53 -4.22 7.18 -11.94
CA GLU A 53 -5.26 7.11 -12.99
C GLU A 53 -6.54 7.87 -12.63
N ILE A 54 -6.86 7.96 -11.33
CA ILE A 54 -8.09 8.61 -10.86
C ILE A 54 -7.86 10.11 -10.66
N GLU A 55 -6.74 10.50 -10.06
CA GLU A 55 -6.45 11.90 -9.73
C GLU A 55 -6.04 12.72 -10.97
N GLY A 56 -5.42 12.07 -11.96
CA GLY A 56 -4.91 12.72 -13.16
C GLY A 56 -3.70 13.62 -12.90
N ASP A 57 -3.04 14.07 -13.96
CA ASP A 57 -1.84 14.91 -13.83
C ASP A 57 -2.21 16.37 -13.49
N ARG A 58 -1.78 16.83 -12.31
CA ARG A 58 -1.97 18.20 -11.83
C ARG A 58 -1.36 19.26 -12.75
N GLN A 59 -0.33 18.94 -13.52
CA GLN A 59 0.25 19.87 -14.49
C GLN A 59 -0.69 20.09 -15.69
N LEU A 60 -1.39 19.04 -16.14
CA LEU A 60 -2.37 19.15 -17.22
C LEU A 60 -3.55 20.04 -16.82
N TYR A 61 -4.04 19.91 -15.59
CA TYR A 61 -5.12 20.77 -15.09
C TYR A 61 -4.77 22.26 -15.13
N LYS A 62 -3.50 22.63 -14.88
CA LYS A 62 -3.04 24.03 -14.95
C LYS A 62 -2.96 24.55 -16.39
N GLN A 63 -2.74 23.67 -17.35
CA GLN A 63 -2.58 24.02 -18.77
C GLN A 63 -3.85 23.77 -19.59
N LEU A 64 -4.97 23.49 -18.93
CA LEU A 64 -6.20 23.05 -19.57
C LEU A 64 -6.67 24.10 -20.59
N ASP A 65 -6.65 25.38 -20.25
CA ASP A 65 -7.09 26.45 -21.15
C ASP A 65 -6.27 26.55 -22.45
N VAL A 66 -4.97 26.21 -22.39
CA VAL A 66 -4.07 26.24 -23.54
C VAL A 66 -4.18 24.95 -24.38
N ARG A 67 -4.47 23.81 -23.73
CA ARG A 67 -4.53 22.49 -24.37
C ARG A 67 -5.95 22.09 -24.80
N LYS A 68 -6.98 22.81 -24.38
CA LYS A 68 -8.38 22.48 -24.68
C LYS A 68 -8.66 22.68 -26.16
N ARG A 69 -9.13 21.64 -26.82
CA ARG A 69 -9.68 21.75 -28.18
C ARG A 69 -10.94 22.62 -28.13
N PRO A 70 -11.13 23.58 -29.06
CA PRO A 70 -12.37 24.36 -29.10
C PRO A 70 -13.59 23.43 -29.27
N PRO A 71 -14.75 23.80 -28.70
CA PRO A 71 -15.96 23.02 -28.87
C PRO A 71 -16.32 22.95 -30.35
N ILE A 72 -16.77 21.78 -30.79
CA ILE A 72 -17.27 21.55 -32.15
C ILE A 72 -18.78 21.54 -32.08
N ASP A 73 -19.42 22.46 -32.81
CA ASP A 73 -20.88 22.47 -32.95
C ASP A 73 -21.28 21.32 -33.87
N LEU A 74 -22.14 20.44 -33.36
CA LEU A 74 -22.64 19.29 -34.11
C LEU A 74 -23.88 19.69 -34.90
N ASN A 75 -24.00 19.19 -36.12
CA ASN A 75 -25.21 19.35 -36.92
C ASN A 75 -26.37 18.58 -36.27
N GLU A 76 -27.61 19.08 -36.40
CA GLU A 76 -28.81 18.46 -35.84
C GLU A 76 -28.96 17.00 -36.30
N ASN A 77 -28.73 16.74 -37.59
CA ASN A 77 -28.72 15.39 -38.15
C ASN A 77 -27.71 14.44 -37.46
N GLU A 78 -26.56 14.96 -37.04
CA GLU A 78 -25.54 14.15 -36.36
C GLU A 78 -25.92 13.86 -34.91
N VAL A 79 -26.53 14.84 -34.23
CA VAL A 79 -27.08 14.67 -32.88
C VAL A 79 -28.17 13.59 -32.89
N ASP A 80 -29.10 13.66 -33.85
CA ASP A 80 -30.17 12.67 -34.00
C ASP A 80 -29.62 11.28 -34.32
N ARG A 81 -28.63 11.18 -35.22
CA ARG A 81 -27.98 9.91 -35.54
C ARG A 81 -27.33 9.28 -34.31
N ARG A 82 -26.62 10.08 -33.49
CA ARG A 82 -26.02 9.60 -32.23
C ARG A 82 -27.09 9.17 -31.23
N ALA A 83 -28.19 9.92 -31.12
CA ALA A 83 -29.28 9.58 -30.22
C ALA A 83 -29.96 8.25 -30.60
N VAL A 84 -30.20 8.00 -31.88
CA VAL A 84 -30.72 6.72 -32.38
C VAL A 84 -29.72 5.59 -32.09
N LEU A 85 -28.43 5.79 -32.41
CA LEU A 85 -27.39 4.80 -32.16
C LEU A 85 -27.31 4.42 -30.66
N MET A 86 -27.40 5.40 -29.76
CA MET A 86 -27.40 5.14 -28.32
C MET A 86 -28.64 4.36 -27.86
N LYS A 87 -29.81 4.63 -28.44
CA LYS A 87 -31.03 3.84 -28.15
C LYS A 87 -30.88 2.39 -28.61
N ASP A 88 -30.33 2.18 -29.81
CA ASP A 88 -30.10 0.85 -30.36
C ASP A 88 -29.05 0.08 -29.55
N TRP A 89 -27.97 0.75 -29.16
CA TRP A 89 -26.96 0.19 -28.26
C TRP A 89 -27.56 -0.22 -26.91
N ALA A 90 -28.40 0.63 -26.30
CA ALA A 90 -29.06 0.32 -25.04
C ALA A 90 -30.00 -0.89 -25.16
N ARG A 91 -30.75 -1.00 -26.26
CA ARG A 91 -31.59 -2.18 -26.54
C ARG A 91 -30.74 -3.44 -26.69
N TYR A 92 -29.65 -3.36 -27.45
CA TYR A 92 -28.72 -4.47 -27.63
C TYR A 92 -28.11 -4.94 -26.30
N GLN A 93 -27.59 -4.02 -25.49
CA GLN A 93 -27.01 -4.35 -24.18
C GLN A 93 -28.04 -4.96 -23.23
N SER A 94 -29.28 -4.46 -23.25
CA SER A 94 -30.37 -5.05 -22.47
C SER A 94 -30.66 -6.49 -22.90
N GLN A 95 -30.64 -6.77 -24.21
CA GLN A 95 -30.81 -8.12 -24.74
C GLN A 95 -29.65 -9.05 -24.32
N VAL A 96 -28.39 -8.60 -24.44
CA VAL A 96 -27.21 -9.35 -23.99
C VAL A 96 -27.34 -9.72 -22.51
N ALA A 97 -27.60 -8.75 -21.64
CA ALA A 97 -27.78 -8.98 -20.21
C ALA A 97 -28.93 -9.97 -19.92
N GLN A 98 -30.05 -9.87 -20.65
CA GLN A 98 -31.16 -10.81 -20.49
C GLN A 98 -30.78 -12.24 -20.92
N THR A 99 -30.01 -12.39 -22.00
CA THR A 99 -29.54 -13.69 -22.46
C THR A 99 -28.56 -14.32 -21.47
N GLU A 100 -27.60 -13.56 -20.95
CA GLU A 100 -26.66 -14.00 -19.91
C GLU A 100 -27.41 -14.43 -18.65
N TYR A 101 -28.37 -13.62 -18.19
CA TYR A 101 -29.19 -13.95 -17.04
C TYR A 101 -29.96 -15.28 -17.22
N ARG A 102 -30.50 -15.53 -18.42
CA ARG A 102 -31.17 -16.80 -18.74
C ARG A 102 -30.20 -17.97 -18.70
N MET A 103 -29.00 -17.81 -19.24
CA MET A 103 -27.94 -18.83 -19.21
C MET A 103 -27.52 -19.15 -17.77
N PHE A 104 -27.21 -18.14 -16.95
CA PHE A 104 -26.88 -18.35 -15.53
C PHE A 104 -28.01 -19.03 -14.77
N THR A 105 -29.24 -18.59 -14.97
CA THR A 105 -30.42 -19.20 -14.34
C THR A 105 -30.58 -20.68 -14.75
N GLN A 106 -30.33 -21.01 -16.01
CA GLN A 106 -30.37 -22.39 -16.50
C GLN A 106 -29.28 -23.24 -15.86
N VAL A 107 -28.04 -22.75 -15.80
CA VAL A 107 -26.91 -23.44 -15.16
C VAL A 107 -27.19 -23.69 -13.68
N ILE A 108 -27.66 -22.68 -12.95
CA ILE A 108 -28.00 -22.81 -11.52
C ILE A 108 -29.14 -23.82 -11.31
N ARG A 109 -30.18 -23.80 -12.16
CA ARG A 109 -31.27 -24.79 -12.08
C ARG A 109 -30.78 -26.19 -12.36
N ALA A 110 -29.92 -26.39 -13.35
CA ALA A 110 -29.32 -27.68 -13.66
C ALA A 110 -28.46 -28.20 -12.50
N GLN A 111 -27.61 -27.34 -11.93
CA GLN A 111 -26.78 -27.66 -10.77
C GLN A 111 -27.65 -28.08 -9.56
N ARG A 112 -28.69 -27.31 -9.24
CA ARG A 112 -29.62 -27.64 -8.13
C ARG A 112 -30.29 -29.00 -8.34
N ARG A 113 -30.86 -29.22 -9.53
CA ARG A 113 -31.48 -30.51 -9.86
C ARG A 113 -30.47 -31.67 -9.71
N ALA A 114 -29.24 -31.50 -10.19
CA ALA A 114 -28.20 -32.52 -10.05
C ALA A 114 -27.89 -32.82 -8.57
N LEU A 115 -27.85 -31.80 -7.71
CA LEU A 115 -27.66 -31.98 -6.26
C LEU A 115 -28.87 -32.65 -5.60
N ASP A 116 -30.10 -32.32 -6.00
CA ASP A 116 -31.31 -32.97 -5.48
C ASP A 116 -31.31 -34.48 -5.82
N TRP A 117 -30.96 -34.84 -7.06
CA TRP A 117 -30.81 -36.23 -7.49
C TRP A 117 -29.67 -36.94 -6.75
N LEU A 118 -28.55 -36.25 -6.53
CA LEU A 118 -27.41 -36.79 -5.79
C LEU A 118 -27.80 -37.07 -4.33
N TYR A 119 -28.56 -36.19 -3.69
CA TYR A 119 -29.04 -36.36 -2.33
C TYR A 119 -29.90 -37.62 -2.17
N VAL A 120 -30.81 -37.86 -3.12
CA VAL A 120 -31.69 -39.05 -3.12
C VAL A 120 -30.89 -40.34 -3.37
N THR A 121 -29.86 -40.28 -4.21
CA THR A 121 -29.07 -41.46 -4.61
C THR A 121 -27.97 -41.81 -3.62
N SER A 122 -27.25 -40.81 -3.11
CA SER A 122 -26.14 -40.97 -2.17
C SER A 122 -25.93 -39.74 -1.28
N PRO A 123 -26.30 -39.80 0.01
CA PRO A 123 -26.16 -38.67 0.92
C PRO A 123 -24.71 -38.38 1.30
N GLU A 124 -23.80 -39.35 1.20
CA GLU A 124 -22.37 -39.15 1.50
C GLU A 124 -21.69 -38.31 0.42
N LEU A 125 -21.94 -38.61 -0.86
CA LEU A 125 -21.41 -37.85 -1.99
C LEU A 125 -21.98 -36.42 -2.02
N TYR A 126 -23.25 -36.25 -1.65
CA TYR A 126 -23.86 -34.93 -1.50
C TYR A 126 -23.12 -34.07 -0.45
N LYS A 127 -22.82 -34.64 0.72
CA LYS A 127 -22.07 -33.95 1.78
C LYS A 127 -20.68 -33.53 1.32
N ALA A 128 -20.02 -34.35 0.50
CA ALA A 128 -18.71 -34.04 -0.08
C ALA A 128 -18.81 -32.93 -1.14
N ALA A 129 -19.81 -32.99 -2.04
CA ALA A 129 -19.96 -32.05 -3.15
C ALA A 129 -20.30 -30.60 -2.73
N ILE A 130 -20.90 -30.40 -1.55
CA ILE A 130 -21.28 -29.07 -1.04
C ILE A 130 -20.14 -28.41 -0.26
N GLN A 131 -19.09 -29.14 0.10
CA GLN A 131 -17.94 -28.53 0.76
C GLN A 131 -17.34 -27.45 -0.15
N PRO A 132 -17.10 -26.23 0.36
CA PRO A 132 -16.45 -25.18 -0.43
C PRO A 132 -15.07 -25.69 -0.88
N CYS A 133 -14.67 -25.42 -2.12
CA CYS A 133 -13.38 -25.91 -2.61
C CYS A 133 -12.24 -25.30 -1.77
N CYS A 134 -11.58 -26.13 -0.98
CA CYS A 134 -10.42 -25.76 -0.20
C CYS A 134 -9.15 -25.87 -1.06
N THR A 135 -8.98 -24.89 -1.96
CA THR A 135 -7.66 -24.59 -2.51
C THR A 135 -7.25 -23.22 -1.99
N VAL A 136 -7.07 -23.10 -0.69
CA VAL A 136 -6.32 -22.01 -0.08
C VAL A 136 -5.07 -22.67 0.48
N ASN A 137 -3.93 -22.34 -0.09
CA ASN A 137 -2.63 -22.85 0.31
C ASN A 137 -2.46 -22.69 1.82
N ALA A 138 -2.55 -23.80 2.56
CA ALA A 138 -2.18 -23.86 3.96
C ALA A 138 -0.66 -23.84 4.05
N THR A 139 -0.06 -22.66 3.87
CA THR A 139 1.29 -22.38 4.31
C THR A 139 1.28 -21.08 5.08
N SER A 140 1.28 -21.25 6.41
CA SER A 140 1.81 -20.35 7.45
C SER A 140 1.36 -18.89 7.47
N ASP A 141 0.63 -18.58 8.56
CA ASP A 141 0.79 -17.38 9.38
C ASP A 141 0.64 -16.02 8.69
N ASP A 142 -0.57 -15.66 8.29
CA ASP A 142 -1.00 -14.26 8.29
C ASP A 142 -2.52 -14.18 8.45
N SER A 143 -2.99 -13.51 9.51
CA SER A 143 -4.39 -13.49 9.95
C SER A 143 -5.31 -12.58 9.13
N HIS A 144 -4.87 -12.08 7.97
CA HIS A 144 -5.60 -11.12 7.13
C HIS A 144 -5.70 -11.51 5.65
N THR A 145 -5.44 -12.77 5.31
CA THR A 145 -5.50 -13.23 3.91
C THR A 145 -6.92 -13.64 3.56
N ILE A 146 -7.61 -12.81 2.77
CA ILE A 146 -8.88 -13.19 2.14
C ILE A 146 -8.64 -14.49 1.34
N PRO A 147 -9.48 -15.53 1.50
CA PRO A 147 -9.33 -16.77 0.75
C PRO A 147 -9.49 -16.50 -0.76
N THR A 148 -8.38 -16.29 -1.46
CA THR A 148 -8.34 -16.17 -2.92
C THR A 148 -8.33 -17.56 -3.54
N LEU A 149 -9.30 -17.82 -4.42
CA LEU A 149 -9.26 -18.96 -5.33
C LEU A 149 -7.99 -18.85 -6.20
N PRO A 150 -7.19 -19.91 -6.38
CA PRO A 150 -5.96 -19.91 -7.17
C PRO A 150 -6.31 -19.98 -8.66
N LEU A 151 -7.01 -18.97 -9.15
CA LEU A 151 -7.47 -18.87 -10.53
C LEU A 151 -6.74 -17.72 -11.20
N SER A 152 -5.76 -18.05 -12.05
CA SER A 152 -5.12 -17.10 -12.96
C SER A 152 -5.70 -17.31 -14.34
N ILE A 153 -6.54 -16.38 -14.80
CA ILE A 153 -7.12 -16.37 -16.14
C ILE A 153 -6.63 -15.10 -16.85
N SER A 154 -6.03 -15.27 -18.02
CA SER A 154 -5.75 -14.15 -18.93
C SER A 154 -6.94 -13.96 -19.88
N GLY A 155 -7.23 -12.71 -20.22
CA GLY A 155 -8.27 -12.37 -21.18
C GLY A 155 -7.93 -12.83 -22.61
N PRO A 156 -8.90 -12.84 -23.53
CA PRO A 156 -8.65 -13.14 -24.93
C PRO A 156 -7.77 -12.04 -25.58
N TYR A 157 -6.86 -12.45 -26.45
CA TYR A 157 -6.07 -11.55 -27.29
C TYR A 157 -6.84 -11.16 -28.55
N HIS A 158 -6.46 -10.02 -29.16
CA HIS A 158 -7.07 -9.56 -30.42
C HIS A 158 -6.84 -10.54 -31.58
N SER A 159 -5.61 -11.07 -31.71
CA SER A 159 -5.24 -12.11 -32.64
C SER A 159 -4.71 -13.32 -31.87
N ALA A 160 -4.96 -14.52 -32.40
CA ALA A 160 -4.32 -15.71 -31.87
C ALA A 160 -2.78 -15.58 -32.01
N PRO A 161 -2.01 -16.10 -31.05
CA PRO A 161 -0.57 -16.15 -31.20
C PRO A 161 -0.23 -17.00 -32.44
N VAL A 162 0.75 -16.54 -33.23
CA VAL A 162 1.30 -17.34 -34.33
C VAL A 162 2.04 -18.52 -33.71
N VAL A 163 1.55 -19.74 -33.93
CA VAL A 163 2.14 -20.96 -33.39
C VAL A 163 3.32 -21.37 -34.27
N HIS A 164 4.46 -21.68 -33.66
CA HIS A 164 5.57 -22.35 -34.34
C HIS A 164 5.46 -23.87 -34.10
N GLY A 165 5.02 -24.65 -35.10
CA GLY A 165 5.02 -26.14 -35.10
C GLY A 165 3.75 -26.86 -35.63
N ASP A 166 3.94 -28.12 -36.08
CA ASP A 166 3.06 -29.18 -36.65
C ASP A 166 1.89 -28.88 -37.60
N ALA A 167 1.61 -27.63 -37.96
CA ALA A 167 0.79 -27.32 -39.13
C ALA A 167 1.59 -26.47 -40.12
N LEU A 168 1.77 -27.03 -41.33
CA LEU A 168 2.52 -26.44 -42.44
C LEU A 168 1.98 -25.06 -42.85
N ASP A 169 2.94 -24.21 -43.21
CA ASP A 169 2.83 -23.00 -44.03
C ASP A 169 2.35 -21.70 -43.36
N CYS A 170 3.24 -21.06 -42.58
CA CYS A 170 3.23 -19.61 -42.33
C CYS A 170 4.68 -19.06 -42.35
N PRO A 171 4.98 -17.99 -43.13
CA PRO A 171 6.33 -17.42 -43.22
C PRO A 171 6.62 -16.42 -42.09
N GLU A 172 7.89 -16.42 -41.65
CA GLU A 172 8.59 -15.49 -40.74
C GLU A 172 8.20 -15.50 -39.25
N VAL A 173 9.19 -15.94 -38.46
CA VAL A 173 9.24 -16.03 -37.00
C VAL A 173 9.18 -14.63 -36.39
N TYR A 174 8.19 -14.34 -35.54
CA TYR A 174 8.21 -13.10 -34.76
C TYR A 174 9.27 -13.21 -33.67
N ASP A 175 10.42 -12.59 -33.91
CA ASP A 175 11.49 -12.42 -32.93
C ASP A 175 11.30 -11.05 -32.24
N PRO A 176 10.87 -10.99 -30.97
CA PRO A 176 10.67 -9.72 -30.29
C PRO A 176 12.03 -9.01 -30.13
N PRO A 177 12.10 -7.68 -30.33
CA PRO A 177 13.34 -6.95 -30.14
C PRO A 177 13.81 -7.01 -28.68
N ASP A 178 15.11 -7.17 -28.47
CA ASP A 178 15.72 -7.12 -27.13
C ASP A 178 15.50 -5.75 -26.47
N GLY A 179 15.17 -5.77 -25.16
CA GLY A 179 14.97 -4.56 -24.38
C GLY A 179 15.01 -4.82 -22.86
N GLU A 180 15.28 -3.76 -22.09
CA GLU A 180 15.31 -3.82 -20.62
C GLU A 180 14.00 -3.27 -20.03
N ALA A 181 13.43 -3.99 -19.06
CA ALA A 181 12.26 -3.54 -18.30
C ALA A 181 12.71 -2.78 -17.03
N ILE A 182 12.60 -1.45 -17.04
CA ILE A 182 12.95 -0.60 -15.90
C ILE A 182 11.66 -0.22 -15.15
N ASP A 183 11.55 -0.64 -13.89
CA ASP A 183 10.44 -0.24 -13.02
C ASP A 183 10.57 1.24 -12.63
N THR A 184 9.62 2.06 -13.11
CA THR A 184 9.55 3.50 -12.83
C THR A 184 8.39 3.82 -11.86
N THR A 185 7.87 2.83 -11.14
CA THR A 185 6.76 3.05 -10.19
C THR A 185 7.17 4.04 -9.09
N PRO A 186 6.38 5.11 -8.85
CA PRO A 186 6.73 6.12 -7.86
C PRO A 186 6.66 5.54 -6.45
N VAL A 187 7.77 5.61 -5.72
CA VAL A 187 7.84 5.19 -4.32
C VAL A 187 7.39 6.34 -3.43
N PHE A 188 6.20 6.21 -2.86
CA PHE A 188 5.68 7.16 -1.87
C PHE A 188 6.26 6.84 -0.48
N GLN A 189 7.27 7.61 -0.07
CA GLN A 189 7.79 7.58 1.30
C GLN A 189 7.03 8.60 2.15
N TYR A 190 6.38 8.11 3.20
CA TYR A 190 5.80 8.99 4.21
C TYR A 190 6.91 9.36 5.20
N GLU A 191 7.46 10.55 5.09
CA GLU A 191 8.36 11.08 6.10
C GLU A 191 7.52 11.45 7.34
N PHE A 192 7.55 10.57 8.33
CA PHE A 192 7.00 10.86 9.64
C PHE A 192 8.03 11.69 10.40
N GLU A 193 7.82 13.01 10.49
CA GLU A 193 8.62 13.82 11.40
C GLU A 193 8.37 13.36 12.84
N LEU A 194 9.36 12.67 13.42
CA LEU A 194 9.44 12.48 14.87
C LEU A 194 9.52 13.86 15.52
N ASP A 195 8.72 14.10 16.56
CA ASP A 195 8.78 15.37 17.30
C ASP A 195 10.24 15.70 17.62
N ARG A 196 10.71 16.90 17.23
CA ARG A 196 12.11 17.33 17.48
C ARG A 196 12.51 17.25 18.96
N GLN A 197 11.53 17.27 19.86
CA GLN A 197 11.70 17.08 21.30
C GLN A 197 12.11 15.64 21.70
N PHE A 198 11.86 14.66 20.83
CA PHE A 198 12.27 13.26 20.98
C PHE A 198 13.73 13.05 20.56
N LEU A 199 14.19 13.68 19.47
CA LEU A 199 15.58 13.63 19.00
C LEU A 199 16.53 14.54 19.80
N ALA A 200 16.01 15.55 20.49
CA ALA A 200 16.86 16.47 21.24
C ALA A 200 17.59 15.75 22.38
N ASP A 201 18.92 15.69 22.29
CA ASP A 201 19.78 15.25 23.38
C ASP A 201 19.47 16.06 24.65
N PRO A 202 19.47 15.42 25.84
CA PRO A 202 19.20 16.12 27.08
C PRO A 202 20.25 17.23 27.26
N LYS A 203 19.82 18.50 27.14
CA LYS A 203 20.67 19.67 27.37
C LYS A 203 21.40 19.50 28.69
N GLN A 204 22.72 19.36 28.64
CA GLN A 204 23.60 19.35 29.81
C GLN A 204 23.43 20.72 30.48
N LYS A 205 22.74 20.79 31.63
CA LYS A 205 22.67 22.02 32.42
C LYS A 205 24.10 22.35 32.87
N LYS A 206 24.68 23.44 32.36
CA LYS A 206 25.91 24.01 32.92
C LYS A 206 25.62 24.40 34.39
N PRO A 207 26.45 24.00 35.36
CA PRO A 207 26.26 24.42 36.74
C PRO A 207 26.59 25.92 36.85
N GLU A 208 25.61 26.73 37.25
CA GLU A 208 25.83 28.14 37.59
C GLU A 208 26.58 28.24 38.93
N LEU A 209 27.80 28.77 38.90
CA LEU A 209 28.53 29.20 40.10
C LEU A 209 27.96 30.54 40.56
N ARG A 210 27.22 30.55 41.67
CA ARG A 210 26.90 31.78 42.41
C ARG A 210 28.15 32.26 43.13
N LYS A 211 28.74 33.37 42.68
CA LYS A 211 29.79 34.09 43.43
C LYS A 211 29.14 34.87 44.57
N THR A 212 29.43 34.50 45.81
CA THR A 212 29.19 35.34 46.99
C THR A 212 30.33 36.37 47.08
N GLY A 213 30.04 37.65 46.88
CA GLY A 213 31.00 38.72 47.11
C GLY A 213 31.16 39.02 48.60
N SER A 214 32.38 38.97 49.13
CA SER A 214 32.72 39.52 50.44
C SER A 214 33.12 40.98 50.28
N ASN A 215 32.32 41.91 50.83
CA ASN A 215 32.71 43.30 50.97
C ASN A 215 33.53 43.44 52.26
N ASN A 216 34.84 43.67 52.13
CA ASN A 216 35.65 44.26 53.19
C ASN A 216 35.96 45.69 52.76
N ALA A 217 35.39 46.66 53.46
CA ALA A 217 35.80 48.06 53.42
C ALA A 217 36.25 48.43 54.85
N SER A 218 37.56 48.58 55.01
CA SER A 218 38.18 49.31 56.12
C SER A 218 38.98 50.44 55.48
N THR A 219 38.57 51.67 55.73
CA THR A 219 39.38 52.87 55.53
C THR A 219 38.85 53.90 56.52
N GLU A 220 39.52 53.97 57.66
CA GLU A 220 39.90 55.17 58.42
C GLU A 220 40.83 54.73 59.57
#